data_AF-A0A6P0XBF1-F1
#
_entry.id   AF-A0A6P0XBF1-F1
#
_cell.length_a   1.000
_cell.length_b   1.000
_cell.length_c   1.000
_cell.angle_alpha   90.00
_cell.angle_beta   90.00
_cell.angle_gamma   90.00
#
_symmetry.space_group_name_H-M   'P 1'
#
loop_
_entity.id
_entity.type
_entity.pdbx_description
1 polymer ?
#
loop_
_entity_poly.entity_id
_entity_poly.type
_entity_poly.pdbx_seq_one_letter_code
_entity_poly.pdbx_strand_id
1 'polypeptide(L)'
;ERIRSPWEPIPDFKQLEIAPRTQENKPIILQTLPIAPLNNKFDPRLLTGAFKRRDMHGAHIENFNNKVWQTELVKQSLAELAEVMKIKGHLHWIPSWSLDRLLGLFIQAKFFEENKTVGHWMPLPEQIRYIVRPSSLKELRFYVTADGLLAKRFPQYGYFKNLFVEQLLIGLKIAIRRYFI
;
A
#
# COMPACT_ATOMS: atom_id res chain seq x y z
N GLU A 1 3.28 -16.37 20.46
CA GLU A 1 2.53 -17.61 20.74
C GLU A 1 2.05 -18.35 19.48
N ARG A 2 1.41 -17.70 18.49
CA ARG A 2 0.89 -18.36 17.26
C ARG A 2 1.89 -19.19 16.43
N ILE A 3 3.21 -18.94 16.55
CA ILE A 3 4.23 -19.69 15.79
C ILE A 3 4.32 -21.15 16.22
N ARG A 4 3.98 -21.46 17.48
CA ARG A 4 4.10 -22.80 18.07
C ARG A 4 2.81 -23.61 18.03
N SER A 5 1.70 -23.04 17.58
CA SER A 5 0.41 -23.75 17.50
C SER A 5 0.51 -24.98 16.56
N PRO A 6 -0.33 -26.00 16.69
CA PRO A 6 -0.47 -27.02 15.65
C PRO A 6 -1.01 -26.39 14.35
N TRP A 7 -0.66 -26.95 13.19
CA TRP A 7 -1.22 -26.51 11.90
C TRP A 7 -2.64 -27.05 11.75
N GLU A 8 -3.56 -26.23 11.25
CA GLU A 8 -4.88 -26.69 10.85
C GLU A 8 -4.80 -27.50 9.54
N PRO A 9 -5.70 -28.47 9.32
CA PRO A 9 -5.76 -29.21 8.06
C PRO A 9 -6.04 -28.27 6.88
N ILE A 10 -5.37 -28.53 5.75
CA ILE A 10 -5.57 -27.76 4.53
C ILE A 10 -6.95 -28.13 3.95
N PRO A 11 -7.85 -27.16 3.70
CA PRO A 11 -9.15 -27.43 3.09
C PRO A 11 -8.99 -27.94 1.65
N ASP A 12 -9.91 -28.80 1.20
CA ASP A 12 -9.95 -29.23 -0.20
C ASP A 12 -10.27 -28.02 -1.10
N PHE A 13 -9.45 -27.79 -2.12
CA PHE A 13 -9.56 -26.66 -3.05
C PHE A 13 -10.93 -26.61 -3.74
N LYS A 14 -11.58 -27.76 -3.95
CA LYS A 14 -12.89 -27.85 -4.58
C LYS A 14 -14.03 -27.31 -3.71
N GLN A 15 -13.80 -27.19 -2.41
CA GLN A 15 -14.78 -26.71 -1.44
C GLN A 15 -14.66 -25.21 -1.20
N LEU A 16 -13.64 -24.55 -1.78
CA LEU A 16 -13.39 -23.13 -1.57
C LEU A 16 -14.38 -22.27 -2.36
N GLU A 17 -15.22 -21.53 -1.64
CA GLU A 17 -16.11 -20.52 -2.23
C GLU A 17 -15.37 -19.19 -2.38
N ILE A 18 -15.65 -18.41 -3.41
CA ILE A 18 -15.07 -17.07 -3.59
C ILE A 18 -16.06 -16.04 -3.05
N ALA A 19 -15.62 -15.15 -2.16
CA ALA A 19 -16.45 -14.04 -1.72
C ALA A 19 -15.65 -12.73 -1.51
N PRO A 20 -16.35 -11.59 -1.47
CA PRO A 20 -15.76 -10.31 -1.10
C PRO A 20 -15.24 -10.36 0.34
N ARG A 21 -14.13 -9.64 0.59
CA ARG A 21 -13.46 -9.54 1.90
C ARG A 21 -14.35 -9.02 3.05
N THR A 22 -15.56 -8.53 2.79
CA THR A 22 -16.51 -8.10 3.83
C THR A 22 -17.06 -9.25 4.69
N GLN A 23 -16.82 -10.52 4.32
CA GLN A 23 -17.22 -11.69 5.12
C GLN A 23 -16.02 -12.25 5.92
N GLU A 24 -15.60 -11.55 6.98
CA GLU A 24 -14.35 -11.86 7.73
C GLU A 24 -14.35 -13.18 8.53
N ASN A 25 -15.43 -13.97 8.57
CA ASN A 25 -15.57 -15.06 9.55
C ASN A 25 -15.84 -16.46 8.97
N LYS A 26 -15.55 -16.72 7.69
CA LYS A 26 -15.74 -18.06 7.10
C LYS A 26 -14.41 -18.71 6.69
N PRO A 27 -14.03 -19.85 7.29
CA PRO A 27 -12.73 -20.49 7.08
C PRO A 27 -12.54 -21.10 5.68
N ILE A 28 -13.58 -21.14 4.84
CA ILE A 28 -13.59 -21.83 3.54
C ILE A 28 -13.72 -20.83 2.37
N ILE A 29 -13.70 -19.52 2.64
CA ILE A 29 -13.91 -18.50 1.61
C ILE A 29 -12.60 -17.89 1.11
N LEU A 30 -12.29 -18.09 -0.17
CA LEU A 30 -11.28 -17.31 -0.88
C LEU A 30 -11.73 -15.84 -0.97
N GLN A 31 -10.97 -14.96 -0.35
CA GLN A 31 -11.25 -13.53 -0.34
C GLN A 31 -10.71 -12.88 -1.61
N THR A 32 -11.54 -12.10 -2.29
CA THR A 32 -11.09 -11.35 -3.46
C THR A 32 -10.06 -10.28 -3.08
N LEU A 33 -9.02 -10.15 -3.89
CA LEU A 33 -7.94 -9.19 -3.73
C LEU A 33 -8.18 -8.00 -4.65
N PRO A 34 -8.59 -6.82 -4.14
CA PRO A 34 -8.83 -5.66 -4.99
C PRO A 34 -7.51 -5.06 -5.50
N ILE A 35 -7.56 -4.42 -6.67
CA ILE A 35 -6.46 -3.58 -7.15
C ILE A 35 -6.37 -2.33 -6.26
N ALA A 36 -5.61 -2.42 -5.17
CA ALA A 36 -5.27 -1.31 -4.28
C ALA A 36 -6.47 -0.58 -3.60
N PRO A 37 -6.24 0.11 -2.47
CA PRO A 37 -7.27 0.89 -1.79
C PRO A 37 -7.60 2.23 -2.50
N LEU A 38 -7.49 2.32 -3.83
CA LEU A 38 -7.64 3.59 -4.58
C LEU A 38 -9.06 4.16 -4.56
N ASN A 39 -10.06 3.29 -4.33
CA ASN A 39 -11.46 3.69 -4.11
C ASN A 39 -11.67 4.46 -2.79
N ASN A 40 -10.70 4.49 -1.88
CA ASN A 40 -10.85 5.22 -0.64
C ASN A 40 -10.87 6.72 -0.89
N LYS A 41 -11.94 7.36 -0.40
CA LYS A 41 -12.10 8.81 -0.45
C LYS A 41 -11.10 9.49 0.49
N PHE A 42 -10.82 10.77 0.19
CA PHE A 42 -10.01 11.59 1.07
C PHE A 42 -10.78 11.85 2.38
N ASP A 43 -10.11 11.67 3.51
CA ASP A 43 -10.66 11.95 4.84
C ASP A 43 -10.11 13.28 5.36
N PRO A 44 -10.88 14.39 5.29
CA PRO A 44 -10.39 15.71 5.71
C PRO A 44 -10.07 15.78 7.20
N ARG A 45 -10.60 14.86 8.03
CA ARG A 45 -10.29 14.81 9.47
C ARG A 45 -8.80 14.55 9.72
N LEU A 46 -8.09 13.94 8.77
CA LEU A 46 -6.64 13.72 8.87
C LEU A 46 -5.85 15.02 8.98
N LEU A 47 -6.33 16.12 8.39
CA LEU A 47 -5.66 17.43 8.46
C LEU A 47 -5.53 17.97 9.89
N THR A 48 -6.40 17.53 10.80
CA THR A 48 -6.35 17.94 12.22
C THR A 48 -5.17 17.31 12.98
N GLY A 49 -4.57 16.24 12.45
CA GLY A 49 -3.52 15.49 13.13
C GLY A 49 -3.95 14.73 14.39
N ALA A 50 -5.22 14.83 14.78
CA ALA A 50 -5.83 14.11 15.90
C ALA A 50 -6.36 12.72 15.50
N PHE A 51 -6.64 12.52 14.21
CA PHE A 51 -7.13 11.26 13.66
C PHE A 51 -6.00 10.47 13.01
N LYS A 52 -6.01 9.15 13.24
CA LYS A 52 -5.13 8.20 12.55
C LYS A 52 -5.81 7.70 11.28
N ARG A 53 -5.03 7.50 10.23
CA ARG A 53 -5.51 6.91 8.99
C ARG A 53 -5.96 5.47 9.22
N ARG A 54 -7.04 5.06 8.53
CA ARG A 54 -7.64 3.71 8.63
C ARG A 54 -7.66 2.95 7.31
N ASP A 55 -7.39 3.62 6.20
CA ASP A 55 -7.36 3.00 4.87
C ASP A 55 -6.15 2.08 4.62
N MET A 56 -5.25 1.98 5.61
CA MET A 56 -4.10 1.09 5.61
C MET A 56 -4.45 -0.39 5.84
N HIS A 57 -5.69 -0.71 6.22
CA HIS A 57 -6.10 -2.08 6.58
C HIS A 57 -6.45 -2.99 5.38
N GLY A 58 -6.11 -2.57 4.16
CA GLY A 58 -6.25 -3.37 2.94
C GLY A 58 -5.25 -4.54 2.85
N ALA A 59 -5.50 -5.44 1.89
CA ALA A 59 -4.55 -6.50 1.57
C ALA A 59 -3.41 -5.85 0.78
N HIS A 60 -2.20 -5.98 1.31
CA HIS A 60 -0.99 -5.48 0.66
C HIS A 60 -0.33 -6.64 -0.04
N ILE A 61 -0.22 -6.57 -1.36
CA ILE A 61 0.58 -7.52 -2.13
C ILE A 61 2.03 -7.04 -1.99
N GLU A 62 2.88 -7.89 -1.40
CA GLU A 62 4.30 -7.61 -1.27
C GLU A 62 5.05 -7.85 -2.60
N ASN A 63 6.32 -7.45 -2.60
CA ASN A 63 6.95 -6.74 -3.71
C ASN A 63 7.13 -7.52 -5.02
N PHE A 64 7.06 -6.73 -6.09
CA PHE A 64 7.54 -7.03 -7.43
C PHE A 64 8.90 -7.74 -7.40
N ASN A 65 8.97 -8.97 -7.91
CA ASN A 65 10.25 -9.63 -8.15
C ASN A 65 10.98 -8.99 -9.36
N ASN A 66 12.26 -9.31 -9.55
CA ASN A 66 13.07 -8.77 -10.66
C ASN A 66 12.45 -9.04 -12.05
N LYS A 67 11.63 -10.10 -12.21
CA LYS A 67 10.96 -10.41 -13.48
C LYS A 67 9.84 -9.42 -13.79
N VAL A 68 9.17 -8.85 -12.77
CA VAL A 68 8.10 -7.90 -13.03
C VAL A 68 8.62 -6.62 -13.69
N TRP A 69 9.86 -6.21 -13.41
CA TRP A 69 10.50 -5.07 -14.07
C TRP A 69 10.66 -5.22 -15.58
N GLN A 70 10.63 -6.45 -16.09
CA GLN A 70 10.73 -6.71 -17.53
C GLN A 70 9.38 -6.65 -18.24
N THR A 71 8.28 -6.58 -17.48
CA THR A 71 6.93 -6.52 -18.05
C THR A 71 6.69 -5.21 -18.78
N GLU A 72 5.90 -5.28 -19.84
CA GLU A 72 5.55 -4.13 -20.65
C GLU A 72 4.82 -3.04 -19.84
N LEU A 73 3.95 -3.46 -18.92
CA LEU A 73 3.24 -2.56 -18.00
C LEU A 73 4.21 -1.73 -17.15
N VAL A 74 5.27 -2.34 -16.62
CA VAL A 74 6.29 -1.62 -15.82
C VAL A 74 7.08 -0.67 -16.72
N LYS A 75 7.56 -1.12 -17.89
CA LYS A 75 8.35 -0.29 -18.81
C LYS A 75 7.60 0.97 -19.24
N GLN A 76 6.34 0.83 -19.64
CA GLN A 76 5.47 1.96 -20.00
C GLN A 76 5.22 2.89 -18.83
N SER A 77 5.06 2.34 -17.63
CA SER A 77 4.85 3.14 -16.41
C SER A 77 6.12 3.87 -15.96
N LEU A 78 7.30 3.30 -16.20
CA LEU A 78 8.58 3.88 -15.82
C LEU A 78 8.85 5.20 -16.57
N ALA A 79 8.57 5.23 -17.88
CA ALA A 79 8.73 6.44 -18.69
C ALA A 79 7.83 7.58 -18.18
N GLU A 80 6.55 7.29 -17.92
CA GLU A 80 5.65 8.30 -17.36
C GLU A 80 6.02 8.70 -15.93
N LEU A 81 6.47 7.75 -15.11
CA LEU A 81 6.93 8.05 -13.76
C LEU A 81 8.16 8.97 -13.78
N ALA A 82 9.08 8.76 -14.73
CA ALA A 82 10.24 9.64 -14.92
C ALA A 82 9.81 11.08 -15.22
N GLU A 83 8.78 11.28 -16.06
CA GLU A 83 8.19 12.59 -16.30
C GLU A 83 7.56 13.20 -15.05
N VAL A 84 6.88 12.40 -14.22
CA VAL A 84 6.31 12.88 -12.95
C VAL A 84 7.38 13.31 -11.96
N MET A 85 8.55 12.67 -11.99
CA MET A 85 9.70 13.06 -11.17
C MET A 85 10.36 14.36 -11.64
N LYS A 86 10.05 14.91 -12.82
CA LYS A 86 10.60 16.20 -13.25
C LYS A 86 10.06 17.36 -12.40
N ILE A 87 10.96 18.11 -11.79
CA ILE A 87 10.63 19.36 -11.10
C ILE A 87 10.62 20.53 -12.08
N LYS A 88 11.71 20.71 -12.83
CA LYS A 88 11.91 21.81 -13.79
C LYS A 88 13.02 21.48 -14.77
N GLY A 89 12.76 21.61 -16.07
CA GLY A 89 13.75 21.31 -17.11
C GLY A 89 14.28 19.88 -16.98
N HIS A 90 15.60 19.73 -16.86
CA HIS A 90 16.28 18.44 -16.67
C HIS A 90 16.41 18.01 -15.20
N LEU A 91 15.91 18.81 -14.25
CA LEU A 91 15.99 18.48 -12.82
C LEU A 91 14.90 17.45 -12.46
N HIS A 92 15.34 16.27 -12.03
CA HIS A 92 14.48 15.19 -11.57
C HIS A 92 14.60 15.01 -10.07
N TRP A 93 13.47 14.85 -9.38
CA TRP A 93 13.39 14.44 -7.99
C TRP A 93 13.16 12.94 -7.90
N ILE A 94 14.21 12.19 -7.54
CA ILE A 94 14.14 10.74 -7.43
C ILE A 94 14.08 10.37 -5.94
N PRO A 95 12.94 9.88 -5.43
CA PRO A 95 12.87 9.42 -4.06
C PRO A 95 13.48 8.00 -3.96
N SER A 96 14.81 7.93 -3.98
CA SER A 96 15.59 6.68 -4.09
C SER A 96 15.24 5.62 -3.04
N TRP A 97 14.95 6.04 -1.79
CA TRP A 97 14.60 5.17 -0.66
C TRP A 97 13.16 4.65 -0.68
N SER A 98 12.35 5.06 -1.66
CA SER A 98 10.95 4.66 -1.79
C SER A 98 10.50 4.53 -3.24
N LEU A 99 11.43 4.34 -4.17
CA LEU A 99 11.14 4.28 -5.59
C LEU A 99 10.34 3.02 -5.95
N ASP A 100 10.64 1.91 -5.29
CA ASP A 100 9.92 0.64 -5.37
C ASP A 100 8.43 0.82 -5.01
N ARG A 101 8.16 1.44 -3.86
CA ARG A 101 6.80 1.74 -3.39
C ARG A 101 6.11 2.77 -4.30
N LEU A 102 6.83 3.82 -4.71
CA LEU A 102 6.31 4.83 -5.63
C LEU A 102 5.87 4.19 -6.94
N LEU A 103 6.72 3.37 -7.56
CA LEU A 103 6.41 2.67 -8.79
C LEU A 103 5.23 1.71 -8.60
N GLY A 104 5.23 0.94 -7.51
CA GLY A 104 4.13 0.01 -7.24
C GLY A 104 2.77 0.69 -7.14
N LEU A 105 2.71 1.79 -6.39
CA LEU A 105 1.50 2.60 -6.28
C LEU A 105 1.14 3.32 -7.58
N PHE A 106 2.15 3.74 -8.36
CA PHE A 106 1.93 4.38 -9.66
C PHE A 106 1.31 3.41 -10.68
N ILE A 107 1.82 2.19 -10.77
CA ILE A 107 1.28 1.15 -11.65
C ILE A 107 -0.15 0.80 -11.21
N GLN A 108 -0.36 0.60 -9.91
CA GLN A 108 -1.68 0.35 -9.36
C GLN A 108 -2.67 1.45 -9.72
N ALA A 109 -2.27 2.72 -9.64
CA ALA A 109 -3.10 3.86 -10.01
C ALA A 109 -3.37 3.96 -11.50
N LYS A 110 -2.36 3.69 -12.33
CA LYS A 110 -2.46 3.78 -13.78
C LYS A 110 -3.43 2.74 -14.35
N PHE A 111 -3.39 1.52 -13.83
CA PHE A 111 -4.19 0.40 -14.31
C PHE A 111 -5.35 0.05 -13.37
N PHE A 112 -5.76 1.00 -12.53
CA PHE A 112 -6.88 0.80 -11.63
C PHE A 112 -8.18 0.68 -12.41
N GLU A 113 -8.92 -0.39 -12.13
CA GLU A 113 -10.28 -0.60 -12.62
C GLU A 113 -11.17 -0.90 -11.40
N GLU A 114 -12.25 -0.13 -11.27
CA GLU A 114 -13.20 -0.32 -10.17
C GLU A 114 -13.82 -1.72 -10.24
N ASN A 115 -13.94 -2.39 -9.09
CA ASN A 115 -14.45 -3.76 -8.95
C ASN A 115 -13.59 -4.87 -9.59
N LYS A 116 -12.42 -4.56 -10.14
CA LYS A 116 -11.51 -5.58 -10.66
C LYS A 116 -10.70 -6.22 -9.55
N THR A 117 -10.58 -7.54 -9.61
CA THR A 117 -9.80 -8.34 -8.66
C THR A 117 -8.49 -8.77 -9.32
N VAL A 118 -7.37 -8.63 -8.59
CA VAL A 118 -6.03 -9.07 -9.05
C VAL A 118 -5.77 -10.53 -8.71
N GLY A 119 -6.66 -11.14 -7.91
CA GLY A 119 -6.56 -12.52 -7.50
C GLY A 119 -7.43 -12.80 -6.28
N HIS A 120 -7.10 -13.90 -5.60
CA HIS A 120 -7.78 -14.37 -4.42
C HIS A 120 -6.75 -14.67 -3.33
N TRP A 121 -7.11 -14.42 -2.07
CA TRP A 121 -6.31 -14.80 -0.91
C TRP A 121 -7.06 -15.88 -0.12
N MET A 122 -6.32 -16.83 0.43
CA MET A 122 -6.80 -17.73 1.48
C MET A 122 -7.48 -16.96 2.64
N PRO A 123 -8.60 -17.49 3.18
CA PRO A 123 -9.42 -16.86 4.23
C PRO A 123 -8.67 -16.57 5.53
N LEU A 124 -7.65 -17.38 5.86
CA LEU A 124 -6.97 -17.34 7.15
C LEU A 124 -5.47 -17.03 6.98
N PRO A 125 -4.93 -16.07 7.76
CA PRO A 125 -3.49 -15.83 7.84
C PRO A 125 -2.73 -16.99 8.53
N GLU A 126 -3.44 -18.00 9.03
CA GLU A 126 -2.91 -19.05 9.90
C GLU A 126 -1.97 -20.03 9.18
N GLN A 127 -1.98 -20.02 7.85
CA GLN A 127 -1.01 -20.73 7.01
C GLN A 127 0.35 -20.00 6.91
N ILE A 128 0.43 -18.73 7.31
CA ILE A 128 1.68 -17.95 7.35
C ILE A 128 1.88 -17.39 8.75
N ARG A 129 2.74 -18.04 9.53
CA ARG A 129 3.10 -17.59 10.88
C ARG A 129 4.23 -16.59 10.80
N TYR A 130 4.00 -15.35 11.23
CA TYR A 130 5.02 -14.30 11.24
C TYR A 130 5.32 -13.82 12.66
N ILE A 131 6.58 -13.44 12.88
CA ILE A 131 6.96 -12.67 14.06
C ILE A 131 6.71 -11.21 13.72
N VAL A 132 5.79 -10.57 14.45
CA VAL A 132 5.62 -9.11 14.33
C VAL A 132 6.81 -8.45 15.00
N ARG A 133 7.66 -7.79 14.19
CA ARG A 133 8.74 -6.94 14.72
C ARG A 133 8.11 -5.84 15.60
N PRO A 134 8.55 -5.67 16.86
CA PRO A 134 8.10 -4.59 17.74
C PRO A 134 8.15 -3.23 17.03
N SER A 135 7.13 -2.41 17.25
CA SER A 135 7.00 -1.10 16.59
C SER A 135 8.19 -0.18 16.86
N SER A 136 8.78 -0.25 18.05
CA SER A 136 9.98 0.50 18.45
C SER A 136 11.24 0.16 17.64
N LEU A 137 11.30 -1.05 17.07
CA LEU A 137 12.43 -1.51 16.28
C LEU A 137 12.24 -1.27 14.78
N LYS A 138 11.07 -0.75 14.33
CA LYS A 138 10.84 -0.46 12.92
C LYS A 138 11.52 0.85 12.56
N GLU A 139 12.27 0.84 11.47
CA GLU A 139 12.85 2.06 10.92
C GLU A 139 11.77 3.06 10.53
N LEU A 140 12.04 4.33 10.80
CA LEU A 140 11.18 5.42 10.41
C LEU A 140 11.32 5.64 8.90
N ARG A 141 10.31 5.22 8.14
CA ARG A 141 10.29 5.41 6.69
C ARG A 141 9.46 6.63 6.32
N PHE A 142 10.11 7.62 5.71
CA PHE A 142 9.50 8.86 5.26
C PHE A 142 9.14 8.77 3.78
N TYR A 143 7.84 8.86 3.48
CA TYR A 143 7.33 8.73 2.12
C TYR A 143 6.68 10.00 1.57
N VAL A 144 6.78 11.12 2.30
CA VAL A 144 6.13 12.41 1.97
C VAL A 144 6.32 12.79 0.51
N THR A 145 7.54 12.69 -0.01
CA THR A 145 7.83 13.10 -1.40
C THR A 145 7.23 12.16 -2.42
N ALA A 146 7.32 10.84 -2.20
CA ALA A 146 6.72 9.85 -3.10
C ALA A 146 5.18 9.95 -3.09
N ASP A 147 4.58 10.08 -1.91
CA ASP A 147 3.14 10.22 -1.75
C ASP A 147 2.63 11.55 -2.34
N GLY A 148 3.42 12.62 -2.24
CA GLY A 148 3.11 13.90 -2.86
C GLY A 148 3.13 13.83 -4.40
N LEU A 149 4.09 13.14 -5.00
CA LEU A 149 4.13 12.92 -6.45
C LEU A 149 2.91 12.14 -6.94
N LEU A 150 2.49 11.10 -6.20
CA LEU A 150 1.29 10.33 -6.51
C LEU A 150 0.02 11.17 -6.39
N ALA A 151 -0.13 11.94 -5.30
CA ALA A 151 -1.28 12.82 -5.09
C ALA A 151 -1.38 13.92 -6.16
N LYS A 152 -0.24 14.41 -6.65
CA LYS A 152 -0.16 15.37 -7.76
C LYS A 152 -0.54 14.75 -9.10
N ARG A 153 -0.02 13.56 -9.42
CA ARG A 153 -0.26 12.89 -10.71
C ARG A 153 -1.68 12.33 -10.81
N PHE A 154 -2.21 11.78 -9.71
CA PHE A 154 -3.51 11.14 -9.67
C PHE A 154 -4.45 11.82 -8.66
N PRO A 155 -4.84 13.09 -8.89
CA PRO A 155 -5.66 13.85 -7.95
C PRO A 155 -7.06 13.27 -7.72
N GLN A 156 -7.53 12.39 -8.61
CA GLN A 156 -8.80 11.68 -8.50
C GLN A 156 -8.84 10.68 -7.35
N TYR A 157 -7.70 10.13 -6.93
CA TYR A 157 -7.66 9.13 -5.86
C TYR A 157 -7.42 9.81 -4.51
N GLY A 158 -8.47 9.88 -3.69
CA GLY A 158 -8.41 10.45 -2.34
C GLY A 158 -7.43 9.73 -1.42
N TYR A 159 -7.22 8.43 -1.65
CA TYR A 159 -6.22 7.61 -0.96
C TYR A 159 -4.81 8.21 -0.95
N PHE A 160 -4.32 8.75 -2.08
CA PHE A 160 -2.98 9.35 -2.12
C PHE A 160 -2.88 10.63 -1.31
N LYS A 161 -3.96 11.40 -1.21
CA LYS A 161 -4.02 12.58 -0.34
C LYS A 161 -3.97 12.17 1.13
N ASN A 162 -4.67 11.09 1.51
CA ASN A 162 -4.60 10.55 2.88
C ASN A 162 -3.17 10.13 3.24
N LEU A 163 -2.50 9.41 2.33
CA LEU A 163 -1.10 9.00 2.47
C LEU A 163 -0.16 10.19 2.67
N PHE A 164 -0.24 11.17 1.78
CA PHE A 164 0.59 12.36 1.82
C PHE A 164 0.40 13.16 3.10
N VAL A 165 -0.84 13.44 3.49
CA VAL A 165 -1.16 14.21 4.71
C VAL A 165 -0.66 13.51 5.96
N GLU A 166 -0.86 12.19 6.07
CA GLU A 166 -0.39 11.42 7.22
C GLU A 166 1.13 11.51 7.35
N GLN A 167 1.86 11.25 6.27
CA GLN A 167 3.32 11.31 6.24
C GLN A 167 3.84 12.72 6.58
N LEU A 168 3.19 13.76 6.05
CA LEU A 168 3.55 15.15 6.30
C LEU A 168 3.39 15.49 7.80
N LEU A 169 2.27 15.11 8.41
CA LEU A 169 2.00 15.37 9.82
C LEU A 169 2.91 14.58 10.75
N ILE A 170 3.24 13.33 10.41
CA ILE A 170 4.26 12.55 11.14
C ILE A 170 5.61 13.28 11.06
N GLY A 171 5.99 13.79 9.88
CA GLY A 171 7.22 14.56 9.68
C GLY A 171 7.30 15.80 10.53
N LEU A 172 6.23 16.58 10.51
CA LEU A 172 6.14 17.80 11.29
C LEU A 172 6.23 17.51 12.79
N LYS A 173 5.53 16.48 13.29
CA LYS A 173 5.59 16.08 14.70
C LYS A 173 7.00 15.69 15.14
N ILE A 174 7.72 14.96 14.28
CA ILE A 174 9.10 14.54 14.58
C ILE A 174 10.06 15.72 14.53
N ALA A 175 9.93 16.60 13.54
CA ALA A 175 10.72 17.83 13.46
C ALA A 175 10.52 18.71 14.69
N ILE A 176 9.26 18.99 15.08
CA ILE A 176 8.95 19.79 16.27
C ILE A 176 9.56 19.17 17.52
N ARG A 177 9.39 17.85 17.74
CA ARG A 177 9.99 17.16 18.89
C ARG A 177 11.51 17.24 18.93
N ARG A 178 12.18 17.35 17.78
CA ARG A 178 13.65 17.40 17.72
C ARG A 178 14.20 18.82 17.95
N TYR A 179 13.40 19.85 17.69
CA TYR A 179 13.82 21.25 17.81
C TYR A 179 13.36 21.92 19.12
N PHE A 180 12.30 21.42 19.75
CA PHE A 180 11.67 22.05 20.93
C PHE A 180 11.67 21.19 22.20
N ILE A 181 12.23 19.97 22.16
CA ILE A 181 12.42 19.06 23.30
C ILE A 181 13.86 18.57 23.25
#